data_AF-A0A979FRZ8-F1
#
_entry.id   AF-A0A979FRZ8-F1
#
_cell.length_a   1.000
_cell.length_b   1.000
_cell.length_c   1.000
_cell.angle_alpha   90.00
_cell.angle_beta   90.00
_cell.angle_gamma   90.00
#
_symmetry.space_group_name_H-M   'P 1'
#
loop_
_entity.id
_entity.type
_entity.pdbx_description
1 polymer ?
#
loop_
_entity_poly.entity_id
_entity_poly.type
_entity_poly.pdbx_seq_one_letter_code
_entity_poly.pdbx_strand_id
1 'polypeptide(L)'
;MPIVVPRSFALKCVLFLLCVVLVSLISLYKPAQLAQLINLEAAATEDEDFVGLNEDDPRLIEYIRQHVIVPPSTEPYNLYYGVNHDPSDGQSKVIDELLNHKLNGFYIESGGYTGEVMSNTLFFEIQRNWTGILIEPNPRNFKKLLSRNRKVHSANACIGETKAATKVVFRNENIRGDIFHSHEYYYIGYPWDLSIAKCFPLYSFLLALGTTTVDFLSLDVESSEYKVLQSIPWDKLDIKTLSVEYNLIPEGKPALIDLMKSKGYIHYMELNRPYSNDLIFVKQEVWDNSKVRKRALPIIDINNTMSWIARSNFES
;
A
#
# COMPACT_ATOMS: atom_id res chain seq x y z
N MET A 1 -22.77 53.48 -46.23
CA MET A 1 -21.42 53.16 -46.74
C MET A 1 -21.04 51.78 -46.22
N PRO A 2 -20.79 50.77 -47.09
CA PRO A 2 -20.31 49.48 -46.62
C PRO A 2 -18.85 49.62 -46.18
N ILE A 3 -18.54 49.16 -44.97
CA ILE A 3 -17.17 49.16 -44.43
C ILE A 3 -16.41 48.07 -45.19
N VAL A 4 -15.58 48.47 -46.15
CA VAL A 4 -14.69 47.56 -46.88
C VAL A 4 -13.49 47.27 -45.99
N VAL A 5 -13.54 46.13 -45.28
CA VAL A 5 -12.38 45.65 -44.52
C VAL A 5 -11.29 45.23 -45.52
N PRO A 6 -10.05 45.74 -45.41
CA PRO A 6 -8.97 45.36 -46.32
C PRO A 6 -8.71 43.86 -46.23
N ARG A 7 -8.62 43.15 -47.38
CA ARG A 7 -8.33 41.70 -47.43
C ARG A 7 -7.09 41.31 -46.60
N SER A 8 -6.10 42.19 -46.46
CA SER A 8 -4.90 41.93 -45.65
C SER A 8 -5.18 41.93 -44.13
N PHE A 9 -6.19 42.68 -43.67
CA PHE A 9 -6.60 42.68 -42.27
C PHE A 9 -7.33 41.38 -41.92
N ALA A 10 -8.26 40.95 -42.78
CA ALA A 10 -8.94 39.66 -42.62
C ALA A 10 -7.95 38.48 -42.59
N LEU A 11 -6.95 38.46 -43.49
CA LEU A 11 -5.93 37.42 -43.52
C LEU A 11 -5.06 37.41 -42.25
N LYS A 12 -4.69 38.58 -41.73
CA LYS A 12 -3.93 38.69 -40.47
C LYS A 12 -4.74 38.21 -39.27
N CYS A 13 -6.04 38.50 -39.20
CA CYS A 13 -6.92 38.00 -38.15
C CYS A 13 -7.08 36.47 -38.21
N VAL A 14 -7.20 35.89 -39.40
CA VAL A 14 -7.27 34.43 -39.59
C VAL A 14 -5.96 33.77 -39.18
N LEU A 15 -4.80 34.32 -39.57
CA LEU A 15 -3.50 33.80 -39.15
C LEU A 15 -3.29 33.90 -37.63
N PHE A 16 -3.73 35.00 -37.01
CA PHE A 16 -3.66 35.17 -35.55
C PHE A 16 -4.57 34.15 -34.83
N LEU A 17 -5.81 33.97 -35.29
CA LEU A 17 -6.71 32.96 -34.73
C LEU A 17 -6.17 31.54 -34.93
N LEU A 18 -5.59 31.24 -36.10
CA LEU A 18 -4.93 29.95 -36.33
C LEU A 18 -3.73 29.76 -35.41
N CYS A 19 -2.91 30.79 -35.19
CA CYS A 19 -1.80 30.71 -34.23
C CYS A 19 -2.28 30.53 -32.80
N VAL A 20 -3.34 31.23 -32.38
CA VAL A 20 -3.93 31.07 -31.04
C VAL A 20 -4.50 29.66 -30.88
N VAL A 21 -5.19 29.12 -31.89
CA VAL A 21 -5.69 27.74 -31.88
C VAL A 21 -4.53 26.75 -31.86
N LEU A 22 -3.47 26.96 -32.66
CA LEU A 22 -2.29 26.10 -32.68
C LEU A 22 -1.55 26.11 -31.33
N VAL A 23 -1.34 27.29 -30.75
CA VAL A 23 -0.72 27.47 -29.43
C VAL A 23 -1.61 26.86 -28.33
N SER A 24 -2.93 26.99 -28.45
CA SER A 24 -3.90 26.36 -27.52
C SER A 24 -3.86 24.84 -27.65
N LEU A 25 -3.78 24.30 -28.87
CA LEU A 25 -3.62 22.87 -29.11
C LEU A 25 -2.26 22.36 -28.60
N ILE A 26 -1.19 23.12 -28.77
CA ILE A 26 0.17 22.81 -28.24
C ILE A 26 0.25 22.99 -26.71
N SER A 27 -0.64 23.74 -26.08
CA SER A 27 -0.70 23.85 -24.60
C SER A 27 -1.69 22.85 -23.98
N LEU A 28 -2.66 22.36 -24.75
CA LEU A 28 -3.46 21.17 -24.43
C LEU A 28 -2.64 19.89 -24.53
N TYR A 29 -1.78 19.79 -25.55
CA TYR A 29 -0.74 18.76 -25.63
C TYR A 29 0.35 19.16 -24.63
N LYS A 30 0.59 18.42 -23.54
CA LYS A 30 1.65 18.76 -22.57
C LYS A 30 2.92 17.93 -22.86
N PRO A 31 3.74 18.26 -23.89
CA PRO A 31 4.83 17.40 -24.35
C PRO A 31 5.90 17.16 -23.29
N ALA A 32 6.13 18.12 -22.38
CA ALA A 32 7.08 17.95 -21.29
C ALA A 32 6.65 16.86 -20.27
N GLN A 33 5.34 16.73 -20.02
CA GLN A 33 4.81 15.71 -19.12
C GLN A 33 4.86 14.32 -19.78
N LEU A 34 4.51 14.25 -21.07
CA LEU A 34 4.65 13.01 -21.84
C LEU A 34 6.12 12.58 -21.93
N ALA A 35 7.05 13.51 -22.15
CA ALA A 35 8.48 13.22 -22.14
C ALA A 35 8.98 12.76 -20.76
N GLN A 36 8.51 13.37 -19.67
CA GLN A 36 8.83 12.93 -18.31
C GLN A 36 8.35 11.50 -18.06
N LEU A 37 7.12 11.17 -18.48
CA LEU A 37 6.54 9.85 -18.32
C LEU A 37 7.26 8.79 -19.17
N ILE A 38 7.57 9.10 -20.43
CA ILE A 38 8.38 8.23 -21.30
C ILE A 38 9.75 7.97 -20.66
N ASN A 39 10.40 9.00 -20.12
CA ASN A 39 11.69 8.83 -19.44
C ASN A 39 11.58 7.99 -18.16
N LEU A 40 10.50 8.12 -17.39
CA LEU A 40 10.26 7.31 -16.20
C LEU A 40 9.96 5.85 -16.57
N GLU A 41 9.16 5.60 -17.60
CA GLU A 41 8.91 4.24 -18.10
C GLU A 41 10.19 3.60 -18.66
N ALA A 42 11.03 4.38 -19.34
CA ALA A 42 12.36 3.95 -19.72
C ALA A 42 13.21 3.60 -18.49
N ALA A 43 13.25 4.45 -17.46
CA ALA A 43 13.98 4.19 -16.22
C ALA A 43 13.42 3.01 -15.40
N ALA A 44 12.11 2.75 -15.47
CA ALA A 44 11.46 1.58 -14.89
C ALA A 44 11.84 0.28 -15.64
N THR A 45 12.21 0.39 -16.92
CA THR A 45 12.63 -0.74 -17.76
C THR A 45 14.15 -0.86 -17.92
N GLU A 46 14.93 0.13 -17.47
CA GLU A 46 16.38 0.06 -17.41
C GLU A 46 16.84 -1.05 -16.45
N ASP A 47 17.59 -2.01 -17.02
CA ASP A 47 18.21 -3.14 -16.33
C ASP A 47 19.12 -2.67 -15.19
N GLU A 48 18.64 -2.83 -13.95
CA GLU A 48 19.52 -3.04 -12.80
C GLU A 48 19.65 -4.55 -12.57
N ASP A 49 20.78 -4.98 -12.00
CA ASP A 49 21.24 -6.38 -11.87
C ASP A 49 20.23 -7.41 -11.30
N PHE A 50 19.12 -6.96 -10.71
CA PHE A 50 18.20 -7.83 -9.96
C PHE A 50 16.78 -7.94 -10.54
N VAL A 51 16.45 -7.21 -11.62
CA VAL A 51 15.14 -7.35 -12.28
C VAL A 51 14.99 -8.76 -12.85
N GLY A 52 13.86 -9.43 -12.56
CA GLY A 52 13.62 -10.78 -13.04
C GLY A 52 14.32 -11.90 -12.26
N LEU A 53 15.08 -11.58 -11.20
CA LEU A 53 15.59 -12.62 -10.29
C LEU A 53 14.47 -13.27 -9.50
N ASN A 54 14.67 -14.55 -9.17
CA ASN A 54 13.78 -15.30 -8.31
C ASN A 54 13.73 -14.69 -6.89
N GLU A 55 12.57 -14.78 -6.26
CA GLU A 55 12.27 -14.29 -4.91
C GLU A 55 13.23 -14.77 -3.81
N ASP A 56 13.96 -15.87 -4.00
CA ASP A 56 14.94 -16.44 -3.07
C ASP A 56 16.40 -16.36 -3.55
N ASP A 57 16.70 -15.57 -4.58
CA ASP A 57 18.09 -15.37 -5.03
C ASP A 57 18.93 -14.71 -3.93
N PRO A 58 20.07 -15.32 -3.50
CA PRO A 58 20.88 -14.79 -2.41
C PRO A 58 21.40 -13.37 -2.64
N ARG A 59 21.65 -13.00 -3.90
CA ARG A 59 22.13 -11.65 -4.25
C ARG A 59 21.03 -10.62 -4.05
N LEU A 60 19.80 -10.97 -4.42
CA LEU A 60 18.61 -10.14 -4.19
C LEU A 60 18.37 -9.97 -2.69
N ILE A 61 18.42 -11.06 -1.93
CA ILE A 61 18.22 -11.04 -0.47
C ILE A 61 19.28 -10.16 0.20
N GLU A 62 20.54 -10.29 -0.18
CA GLU A 62 21.61 -9.47 0.38
C GLU A 62 21.47 -7.99 0.01
N TYR A 63 21.09 -7.70 -1.24
CA TYR A 63 20.80 -6.33 -1.67
C TYR A 63 19.66 -5.70 -0.85
N ILE A 64 18.56 -6.43 -0.65
CA ILE A 64 17.43 -5.94 0.16
C ILE A 64 17.89 -5.66 1.59
N ARG A 65 18.65 -6.59 2.18
CA ARG A 65 19.17 -6.47 3.55
C ARG A 65 20.10 -5.27 3.73
N GLN A 66 21.01 -5.03 2.78
CA GLN A 66 22.04 -4.00 2.91
C GLN A 66 21.60 -2.61 2.43
N HIS A 67 20.69 -2.54 1.44
CA HIS A 67 20.43 -1.30 0.71
C HIS A 67 18.96 -0.86 0.72
N VAL A 68 18.02 -1.76 1.03
CA VAL A 68 16.58 -1.43 1.01
C VAL A 68 16.04 -1.28 2.43
N ILE A 69 16.42 -2.18 3.33
CA ILE A 69 15.95 -2.20 4.71
C ILE A 69 16.76 -1.22 5.55
N VAL A 70 16.06 -0.27 6.17
CA VAL A 70 16.58 0.63 7.20
C VAL A 70 16.33 -0.01 8.58
N PRO A 71 17.35 -0.11 9.44
CA PRO A 71 17.21 -0.70 10.77
C PRO A 71 16.35 0.16 11.72
N PRO A 72 15.82 -0.42 12.82
CA PRO A 72 15.10 0.31 13.85
C PRO A 72 15.85 1.54 14.38
N SER A 73 15.13 2.62 14.65
CA SER A 73 15.74 3.82 15.23
C SER A 73 16.16 3.59 16.69
N THR A 74 17.33 4.07 17.07
CA THR A 74 17.79 4.10 18.46
C THR A 74 17.31 5.35 19.21
N GLU A 75 16.88 6.39 18.50
CA GLU A 75 16.43 7.67 19.06
C GLU A 75 15.06 7.59 19.73
N PRO A 76 14.74 8.41 20.74
CA PRO A 76 13.40 8.44 21.35
C PRO A 76 12.29 8.59 20.30
N TYR A 77 11.13 7.99 20.56
CA TYR A 77 9.93 8.16 19.73
C TYR A 77 9.63 9.64 19.48
N ASN A 78 9.34 9.98 18.23
CA ASN A 78 8.97 11.33 17.81
C ASN A 78 7.55 11.33 17.23
N LEU A 79 6.62 10.84 18.03
CA LEU A 79 5.20 10.68 17.71
C LEU A 79 4.44 11.95 18.07
N TYR A 80 3.66 12.48 17.12
CA TYR A 80 2.83 13.66 17.29
C TYR A 80 1.66 13.45 18.26
N TYR A 81 1.02 12.27 18.24
CA TYR A 81 -0.12 11.93 19.10
C TYR A 81 0.29 11.21 20.39
N GLY A 82 1.59 10.93 20.56
CA GLY A 82 2.16 10.28 21.74
C GLY A 82 1.97 8.76 21.76
N VAL A 83 2.64 8.11 22.72
CA VAL A 83 2.77 6.64 22.79
C VAL A 83 1.51 5.89 23.29
N ASN A 84 0.54 6.61 23.85
CA ASN A 84 -0.68 6.03 24.40
C ASN A 84 -1.87 6.05 23.42
N HIS A 85 -1.63 6.52 22.19
CA HIS A 85 -2.64 6.59 21.14
C HIS A 85 -2.52 5.39 20.20
N ASP A 86 -3.64 4.72 19.95
CA ASP A 86 -3.78 3.72 18.88
C ASP A 86 -4.36 4.44 17.65
N PRO A 87 -3.56 4.66 16.60
CA PRO A 87 -3.98 5.41 15.42
C PRO A 87 -4.72 4.56 14.39
N SER A 88 -4.87 3.26 14.61
CA SER A 88 -5.65 2.41 13.70
C SER A 88 -7.15 2.72 13.80
N ASP A 89 -7.89 2.41 12.73
CA ASP A 89 -9.34 2.59 12.69
C ASP A 89 -10.09 1.30 13.07
N GLY A 90 -9.46 0.47 13.91
CA GLY A 90 -10.05 -0.74 14.50
C GLY A 90 -9.30 -2.03 14.17
N GLN A 91 -8.43 -2.03 13.16
CA GLN A 91 -7.63 -3.18 12.74
C GLN A 91 -6.84 -3.74 13.93
N SER A 92 -6.11 -2.88 14.65
CA SER A 92 -5.26 -3.32 15.76
C SER A 92 -6.07 -4.07 16.82
N LYS A 93 -7.28 -3.59 17.16
CA LYS A 93 -8.14 -4.20 18.19
C LYS A 93 -8.62 -5.58 17.77
N VAL A 94 -9.07 -5.72 16.53
CA VAL A 94 -9.52 -7.02 16.01
C VAL A 94 -8.38 -8.04 16.02
N ILE A 95 -7.22 -7.64 15.51
CA ILE A 95 -6.05 -8.50 15.40
C ILE A 95 -5.51 -8.88 16.80
N ASP A 96 -5.47 -7.93 17.73
CA ASP A 96 -5.02 -8.14 19.10
C ASP A 96 -5.88 -9.18 19.84
N GLU A 97 -7.21 -9.12 19.68
CA GLU A 97 -8.13 -10.14 20.22
C GLU A 97 -7.95 -11.50 19.56
N LEU A 98 -7.88 -11.55 18.22
CA LEU A 98 -7.71 -12.79 17.47
C LEU A 98 -6.45 -13.54 17.92
N LEU A 99 -5.39 -12.79 18.24
CA LEU A 99 -4.11 -13.32 18.69
C LEU A 99 -3.98 -13.39 20.21
N ASN A 100 -5.08 -13.28 20.96
CA ASN A 100 -5.12 -13.40 22.42
C ASN A 100 -4.12 -12.47 23.13
N HIS A 101 -4.00 -11.23 22.67
CA HIS A 101 -3.10 -10.22 23.21
C HIS A 101 -1.63 -10.64 23.20
N LYS A 102 -1.22 -11.37 22.15
CA LYS A 102 0.14 -11.90 22.00
C LYS A 102 1.18 -10.80 22.20
N LEU A 103 2.24 -11.12 22.95
CA LEU A 103 3.45 -10.30 23.07
C LEU A 103 4.53 -10.80 22.12
N ASN A 104 5.46 -9.91 21.74
CA ASN A 104 6.64 -10.24 20.95
C ASN A 104 6.32 -10.91 19.59
N GLY A 105 5.31 -10.41 18.89
CA GLY A 105 4.98 -10.83 17.54
C GLY A 105 5.80 -10.10 16.47
N PHE A 106 5.56 -10.49 15.22
CA PHE A 106 6.14 -9.86 14.04
C PHE A 106 5.05 -9.38 13.09
N TYR A 107 5.11 -8.12 12.64
CA TYR A 107 4.17 -7.59 11.65
C TYR A 107 4.84 -7.07 10.39
N ILE A 108 4.01 -6.91 9.36
CA ILE A 108 4.33 -6.16 8.15
C ILE A 108 3.21 -5.17 7.92
N GLU A 109 3.56 -3.91 7.67
CA GLU A 109 2.63 -2.88 7.21
C GLU A 109 3.10 -2.39 5.85
N SER A 110 2.37 -2.75 4.80
CA SER A 110 2.55 -2.20 3.46
C SER A 110 1.51 -1.11 3.27
N GLY A 111 1.98 0.11 2.94
CA GLY A 111 1.19 1.33 3.10
C GLY A 111 1.54 2.09 4.38
N GLY A 112 2.82 2.09 4.79
CA GLY A 112 3.25 2.66 6.07
C GLY A 112 3.05 4.17 6.23
N TYR A 113 2.73 4.88 5.15
CA TYR A 113 2.46 6.32 5.09
C TYR A 113 3.48 7.15 5.89
N THR A 114 3.05 7.85 6.94
CA THR A 114 3.92 8.68 7.78
C THR A 114 4.50 7.93 8.99
N GLY A 115 4.24 6.62 9.10
CA GLY A 115 4.66 5.80 10.23
C GLY A 115 3.92 6.07 11.54
N GLU A 116 2.86 6.90 11.54
CA GLU A 116 2.09 7.20 12.75
C GLU A 116 0.61 7.40 12.42
N VAL A 117 0.30 8.36 11.54
CA VAL A 117 -1.09 8.65 11.15
C VAL A 117 -1.67 7.41 10.47
N MET A 118 -2.82 6.93 10.97
CA MET A 118 -3.52 5.73 10.46
C MET A 118 -2.71 4.43 10.53
N SER A 119 -1.63 4.37 11.33
CA SER A 119 -0.82 3.14 11.37
C SER A 119 -1.60 1.99 12.01
N ASN A 120 -1.70 0.88 11.28
CA ASN A 120 -2.34 -0.33 11.77
C ASN A 120 -1.46 -1.11 12.77
N THR A 121 -0.17 -0.75 12.88
CA THR A 121 0.81 -1.54 13.63
C THR A 121 1.48 -0.82 14.80
N LEU A 122 1.36 0.50 14.92
CA LEU A 122 1.99 1.27 16.01
C LEU A 122 1.58 0.77 17.40
N PHE A 123 0.32 0.37 17.56
CA PHE A 123 -0.19 -0.25 18.79
C PHE A 123 0.61 -1.50 19.18
N PHE A 124 0.88 -2.41 18.23
CA PHE A 124 1.60 -3.66 18.50
C PHE A 124 3.07 -3.41 18.88
N GLU A 125 3.72 -2.46 18.22
CA GLU A 125 5.08 -2.04 18.55
C GLU A 125 5.20 -1.55 20.00
N ILE A 126 4.32 -0.63 20.41
CA ILE A 126 4.41 0.01 21.73
C ILE A 126 3.83 -0.87 22.85
N GLN A 127 2.62 -1.41 22.65
CA GLN A 127 1.85 -2.05 23.72
C GLN A 127 2.09 -3.56 23.81
N ARG A 128 2.55 -4.19 22.72
CA ARG A 128 2.79 -5.63 22.65
C ARG A 128 4.26 -6.01 22.49
N ASN A 129 5.16 -5.02 22.37
CA ASN A 129 6.58 -5.23 22.12
C ASN A 129 6.83 -6.04 20.84
N TRP A 130 6.01 -5.81 19.80
CA TRP A 130 6.20 -6.47 18.52
C TRP A 130 7.32 -5.79 17.73
N THR A 131 7.94 -6.59 16.87
CA THR A 131 8.88 -6.09 15.85
C THR A 131 8.23 -6.21 14.48
N GLY A 132 8.87 -5.70 13.43
CA GLY A 132 8.29 -5.78 12.09
C GLY A 132 9.05 -4.97 11.06
N ILE A 133 8.33 -4.67 9.97
CA ILE A 133 8.77 -3.76 8.92
C ILE A 133 7.61 -2.90 8.42
N LEU A 134 7.87 -1.61 8.23
CA LEU A 134 7.00 -0.67 7.51
C LEU A 134 7.51 -0.47 6.08
N ILE A 135 6.65 -0.64 5.08
CA ILE A 135 7.00 -0.52 3.66
C ILE A 135 6.18 0.62 3.06
N GLU A 136 6.87 1.63 2.52
CA GLU A 136 6.25 2.84 1.97
C GLU A 136 7.01 3.31 0.72
N PRO A 137 6.43 3.22 -0.48
CA PRO A 137 7.10 3.57 -1.73
C PRO A 137 7.19 5.07 -2.01
N ASN A 138 6.31 5.91 -1.43
CA ASN A 138 6.35 7.35 -1.65
C ASN A 138 7.52 7.96 -0.86
N PRO A 139 8.55 8.51 -1.53
CA PRO A 139 9.77 8.96 -0.86
C PRO A 139 9.53 10.11 0.13
N ARG A 140 8.49 10.93 -0.09
CA ARG A 140 8.13 12.03 0.82
C ARG A 140 7.47 11.50 2.08
N ASN A 141 6.61 10.49 1.96
CA ASN A 141 5.97 9.86 3.11
C ASN A 141 6.97 9.00 3.87
N PHE A 142 7.84 8.25 3.17
CA PHE A 142 8.93 7.51 3.80
C PHE A 142 9.87 8.41 4.62
N LYS A 143 10.20 9.62 4.14
CA LYS A 143 10.97 10.58 4.93
C LYS A 143 10.26 10.99 6.22
N LYS A 144 8.94 11.18 6.19
CA LYS A 144 8.13 11.46 7.39
C LYS A 144 8.11 10.23 8.32
N LEU A 145 7.97 9.03 7.78
CA LEU A 145 8.02 7.76 8.50
C LEU A 145 9.32 7.63 9.30
N LEU A 146 10.48 7.85 8.66
CA LEU A 146 11.77 7.83 9.36
C LEU A 146 11.84 8.85 10.50
N SER A 147 11.22 10.02 10.33
CA SER A 147 11.23 11.06 11.37
C SER A 147 10.43 10.70 12.63
N ARG A 148 9.66 9.60 12.62
CA ARG A 148 8.92 9.11 13.80
C ARG A 148 9.75 8.28 14.76
N ASN A 149 10.97 7.90 14.37
CA ASN A 149 11.86 7.07 15.18
C ASN A 149 11.20 5.76 15.63
N ARG A 150 10.45 5.12 14.73
CA ARG A 150 9.86 3.79 14.96
C ARG A 150 10.95 2.78 15.32
N LYS A 151 10.61 1.84 16.19
CA LYS A 151 11.49 0.78 16.73
C LYS A 151 11.42 -0.51 15.93
N VAL A 152 11.04 -0.40 14.67
CA VAL A 152 10.98 -1.49 13.70
C VAL A 152 11.73 -1.13 12.42
N HIS A 153 11.95 -2.12 11.56
CA HIS A 153 12.57 -1.89 10.27
C HIS A 153 11.65 -1.03 9.38
N SER A 154 12.24 -0.40 8.37
CA SER A 154 11.47 0.30 7.35
C SER A 154 12.10 0.16 5.97
N ALA A 155 11.32 0.27 4.90
CA ALA A 155 11.82 0.21 3.53
C ALA A 155 11.08 1.21 2.62
N ASN A 156 11.87 1.96 1.83
CA ASN A 156 11.35 2.81 0.76
C ASN A 156 11.18 1.99 -0.52
N ALA A 157 10.13 1.20 -0.56
CA ALA A 157 9.87 0.19 -1.57
C ALA A 157 8.38 -0.18 -1.58
N CYS A 158 7.99 -1.06 -2.51
CA CYS A 158 6.67 -1.69 -2.55
C CYS A 158 6.80 -3.22 -2.43
N ILE A 159 5.72 -3.88 -2.01
CA ILE A 159 5.57 -5.32 -2.21
C ILE A 159 5.12 -5.54 -3.66
N GLY A 160 5.80 -6.43 -4.38
CA GLY A 160 5.57 -6.66 -5.80
C GLY A 160 4.32 -7.50 -6.11
N GLU A 161 3.67 -7.16 -7.22
CA GLU A 161 2.58 -7.95 -7.84
C GLU A 161 3.09 -9.28 -8.46
N THR A 162 4.40 -9.52 -8.47
CA THR A 162 5.03 -10.71 -9.07
C THR A 162 6.06 -11.33 -8.12
N LYS A 163 6.52 -12.54 -8.46
CA LYS A 163 7.59 -13.25 -7.72
C LYS A 163 9.00 -12.80 -8.09
N ALA A 164 9.13 -11.73 -8.85
CA ALA A 164 10.41 -11.14 -9.23
C ALA A 164 10.51 -9.70 -8.72
N ALA A 165 11.74 -9.24 -8.52
CA ALA A 165 11.98 -7.82 -8.29
C ALA A 165 11.65 -7.02 -9.57
N THR A 166 10.97 -5.90 -9.39
CA THR A 166 10.54 -5.02 -10.48
C THR A 166 10.72 -3.55 -10.11
N LYS A 167 10.66 -2.69 -11.12
CA LYS A 167 10.47 -1.25 -10.95
C LYS A 167 9.11 -0.88 -11.53
N VAL A 168 8.45 0.05 -10.88
CA VAL A 168 7.16 0.58 -11.34
C VAL A 168 7.19 2.09 -11.31
N VAL A 169 6.44 2.70 -12.22
CA VAL A 169 6.08 4.11 -12.09
C VAL A 169 5.03 4.19 -11.00
N PHE A 170 5.29 4.99 -9.98
CA PHE A 170 4.43 5.16 -8.81
C PHE A 170 3.89 6.58 -8.78
N ARG A 171 2.58 6.73 -8.61
CA ARG A 171 1.93 8.03 -8.47
C ARG A 171 1.88 8.42 -7.00
N ASN A 172 2.54 9.53 -6.68
CA ASN A 172 2.61 10.08 -5.33
C ASN A 172 1.47 11.08 -5.09
N GLU A 173 0.47 10.67 -4.34
CA GLU A 173 -0.49 11.62 -3.78
C GLU A 173 -0.16 11.93 -2.32
N ASN A 174 -0.88 12.87 -1.71
CA ASN A 174 -0.55 13.31 -0.35
C ASN A 174 -0.76 12.17 0.65
N ILE A 175 -2.00 11.69 0.74
CA ILE A 175 -2.42 10.63 1.68
C ILE A 175 -2.55 9.25 1.01
N ARG A 176 -2.38 9.17 -0.31
CA ARG A 176 -2.49 7.96 -1.13
C ARG A 176 -1.30 7.81 -2.06
N GLY A 177 -1.19 6.67 -2.71
CA GLY A 177 -0.37 6.49 -3.90
C GLY A 177 -0.52 5.10 -4.47
N ASP A 178 -0.39 4.98 -5.78
CA ASP A 178 -0.68 3.75 -6.51
C ASP A 178 0.34 3.46 -7.61
N ILE A 179 0.37 2.21 -8.08
CA ILE A 179 1.15 1.82 -9.24
C ILE A 179 0.50 2.41 -10.50
N PHE A 180 1.19 3.36 -11.12
CA PHE A 180 0.69 4.05 -12.29
C PHE A 180 0.74 3.13 -13.53
N HIS A 181 -0.42 2.77 -14.06
CA HIS A 181 -0.54 1.96 -15.27
C HIS A 181 -0.73 2.81 -16.53
N SER A 182 -0.09 2.39 -17.63
CA SER A 182 -0.09 3.11 -18.91
C SER A 182 -1.51 3.41 -19.43
N HIS A 183 -2.50 2.54 -19.22
CA HIS A 183 -3.87 2.79 -19.69
C HIS A 183 -4.57 4.02 -19.05
N GLU A 184 -3.99 4.63 -18.01
CA GLU A 184 -4.46 5.86 -17.38
C GLU A 184 -4.04 7.15 -18.12
N TYR A 185 -3.39 7.04 -19.29
CA TYR A 185 -3.03 8.20 -20.13
C TYR A 185 -4.22 9.09 -20.53
N TYR A 186 -5.49 8.68 -20.35
CA TYR A 186 -6.65 9.50 -20.71
C TYR A 186 -6.80 10.81 -19.91
N TYR A 187 -6.05 10.99 -18.81
CA TYR A 187 -6.04 12.21 -18.00
C TYR A 187 -4.83 13.12 -18.27
N ILE A 188 -4.43 13.28 -19.54
CA ILE A 188 -3.42 14.26 -19.96
C ILE A 188 -3.91 15.67 -19.58
N GLY A 189 -3.33 16.27 -18.54
CA GLY A 189 -3.77 17.58 -18.06
C GLY A 189 -3.52 17.88 -16.58
N TYR A 190 -3.45 16.87 -15.71
CA TYR A 190 -3.09 17.05 -14.30
C TYR A 190 -1.56 16.96 -14.10
N PRO A 191 -0.95 17.80 -13.23
CA PRO A 191 0.45 17.63 -12.85
C PRO A 191 0.57 16.42 -11.91
N TRP A 192 0.83 15.25 -12.48
CA TRP A 192 1.12 14.05 -11.70
C TRP A 192 2.50 14.15 -11.05
N ASP A 193 2.57 13.82 -9.77
CA ASP A 193 3.83 13.64 -9.07
C ASP A 193 4.21 12.16 -9.15
N LEU A 194 5.19 11.84 -9.99
CA LEU A 194 5.56 10.46 -10.32
C LEU A 194 6.99 10.17 -9.85
N SER A 195 7.21 8.97 -9.34
CA SER A 195 8.54 8.45 -8.99
C SER A 195 8.70 7.00 -9.44
N ILE A 196 9.95 6.52 -9.45
CA ILE A 196 10.22 5.08 -9.61
C ILE A 196 10.24 4.44 -8.24
N ALA A 197 9.38 3.44 -8.03
CA ALA A 197 9.41 2.59 -6.86
C ALA A 197 10.02 1.23 -7.23
N LYS A 198 10.93 0.73 -6.39
CA LYS A 198 11.42 -0.66 -6.49
C LYS A 198 10.45 -1.54 -5.71
N CYS A 199 9.88 -2.54 -6.38
CA CYS A 199 9.03 -3.53 -5.73
C CYS A 199 9.78 -4.85 -5.59
N PHE A 200 9.66 -5.48 -4.43
CA PHE A 200 10.27 -6.78 -4.16
C PHE A 200 9.21 -7.79 -3.73
N PRO A 201 9.39 -9.09 -4.03
CA PRO A 201 8.52 -10.13 -3.50
C PRO A 201 8.51 -10.08 -1.97
N LEU A 202 7.32 -10.27 -1.37
CA LEU A 202 7.18 -10.30 0.08
C LEU A 202 8.11 -11.34 0.72
N TYR A 203 8.29 -12.48 0.06
CA TYR A 203 9.18 -13.54 0.51
C TYR A 203 10.63 -13.07 0.62
N SER A 204 11.12 -12.26 -0.33
CA SER A 204 12.48 -11.71 -0.32
C SER A 204 12.72 -10.77 0.87
N PHE A 205 11.75 -9.92 1.22
CA PHE A 205 11.83 -9.09 2.43
C PHE A 205 11.95 -9.93 3.70
N LEU A 206 11.15 -10.99 3.80
CA LEU A 206 11.12 -11.86 4.97
C LEU A 206 12.43 -12.65 5.13
N LEU A 207 12.97 -13.18 4.03
CA LEU A 207 14.31 -13.80 4.01
C LEU A 207 15.41 -12.80 4.37
N ALA A 208 15.33 -11.55 3.91
CA ALA A 208 16.29 -10.51 4.26
C ALA A 208 16.28 -10.21 5.78
N LEU A 209 15.10 -10.24 6.41
CA LEU A 209 14.88 -10.06 7.85
C LEU A 209 15.11 -11.34 8.68
N GLY A 210 15.35 -12.48 8.04
CA GLY A 210 15.63 -13.74 8.72
C GLY A 210 14.40 -14.39 9.38
N THR A 211 13.20 -14.13 8.87
CA THR A 211 11.94 -14.74 9.36
C THR A 211 11.09 -15.22 8.20
N THR A 212 10.18 -16.16 8.45
CA THR A 212 9.11 -16.56 7.51
C THR A 212 7.74 -16.58 8.18
N THR A 213 7.67 -16.19 9.46
CA THR A 213 6.44 -16.12 10.24
C THR A 213 6.05 -14.67 10.43
N VAL A 214 4.79 -14.36 10.15
CA VAL A 214 4.19 -13.04 10.29
C VAL A 214 2.92 -13.19 11.12
N ASP A 215 2.85 -12.55 12.28
CA ASP A 215 1.65 -12.57 13.10
C ASP A 215 0.54 -11.70 12.50
N PHE A 216 0.90 -10.56 11.91
CA PHE A 216 -0.03 -9.65 11.27
C PHE A 216 0.54 -9.04 9.98
N LEU A 217 -0.16 -9.21 8.86
CA LEU A 217 0.09 -8.48 7.62
C LEU A 217 -1.03 -7.45 7.40
N SER A 218 -0.70 -6.17 7.50
CA SER A 218 -1.55 -5.07 7.03
C SER A 218 -1.19 -4.77 5.57
N LEU A 219 -2.12 -4.96 4.66
CA LEU A 219 -1.95 -4.77 3.22
C LEU A 219 -2.91 -3.67 2.74
N ASP A 220 -2.36 -2.48 2.59
CA ASP A 220 -3.03 -1.27 2.09
C ASP A 220 -2.10 -0.64 1.04
N VAL A 221 -2.24 -1.08 -0.22
CA VAL A 221 -1.32 -0.76 -1.31
C VAL A 221 -2.05 -0.16 -2.51
N GLU A 222 -3.24 0.39 -2.24
CA GLU A 222 -4.08 1.16 -3.15
C GLU A 222 -4.22 0.48 -4.51
N SER A 223 -5.04 -0.59 -4.56
CA SER A 223 -5.48 -1.39 -5.72
C SER A 223 -4.63 -2.61 -6.12
N SER A 224 -3.42 -2.75 -5.58
CA SER A 224 -2.54 -3.89 -5.89
C SER A 224 -2.74 -5.10 -4.96
N GLU A 225 -3.66 -5.04 -3.98
CA GLU A 225 -3.79 -6.04 -2.92
C GLU A 225 -4.01 -7.45 -3.47
N TYR A 226 -4.94 -7.60 -4.42
CA TYR A 226 -5.29 -8.89 -5.00
C TYR A 226 -4.08 -9.55 -5.68
N LYS A 227 -3.35 -8.80 -6.50
CA LYS A 227 -2.19 -9.30 -7.23
C LYS A 227 -1.00 -9.57 -6.30
N VAL A 228 -0.78 -8.74 -5.28
CA VAL A 228 0.22 -9.02 -4.24
C VAL A 228 -0.10 -10.36 -3.55
N LEU A 229 -1.35 -10.60 -3.17
CA LEU A 229 -1.73 -11.87 -2.54
C LEU A 229 -1.58 -13.08 -3.49
N GLN A 230 -1.73 -12.89 -4.80
CA GLN A 230 -1.43 -13.93 -5.79
C GLN A 230 0.07 -14.23 -5.91
N SER A 231 0.94 -13.25 -5.68
CA SER A 231 2.40 -13.42 -5.80
C SER A 231 3.00 -14.17 -4.61
N ILE A 232 2.35 -14.16 -3.45
CA ILE A 232 2.85 -14.80 -2.22
C ILE A 232 3.02 -16.33 -2.39
N PRO A 233 4.22 -16.89 -2.06
CA PRO A 233 4.42 -18.32 -1.95
C PRO A 233 3.89 -18.85 -0.61
N TRP A 234 2.58 -19.09 -0.55
CA TRP A 234 1.86 -19.48 0.68
C TRP A 234 2.34 -20.79 1.34
N ASP A 235 3.06 -21.63 0.60
CA ASP A 235 3.72 -22.85 1.11
C ASP A 235 5.05 -22.55 1.84
N LYS A 236 5.67 -21.40 1.58
CA LYS A 236 6.95 -20.97 2.17
C LYS A 236 6.79 -19.99 3.34
N LEU A 237 5.60 -19.42 3.52
CA LEU A 237 5.32 -18.36 4.49
C LEU A 237 4.20 -18.75 5.46
N ASP A 238 4.32 -18.32 6.71
CA ASP A 238 3.34 -18.57 7.76
C ASP A 238 2.77 -17.25 8.29
N ILE A 239 1.74 -16.74 7.59
CA ILE A 239 1.07 -15.49 7.93
C ILE A 239 -0.19 -15.82 8.76
N LYS A 240 -0.27 -15.34 10.01
CA LYS A 240 -1.33 -15.73 10.95
C LYS A 240 -2.63 -14.97 10.75
N THR A 241 -2.53 -13.66 10.53
CA THR A 241 -3.68 -12.78 10.32
C THR A 241 -3.37 -11.74 9.25
N LEU A 242 -4.40 -11.29 8.54
CA LEU A 242 -4.31 -10.24 7.54
C LEU A 242 -5.43 -9.23 7.72
N SER A 243 -5.11 -7.96 7.47
CA SER A 243 -6.06 -6.89 7.15
C SER A 243 -5.76 -6.46 5.72
N VAL A 244 -6.75 -6.52 4.84
CA VAL A 244 -6.57 -6.23 3.41
C VAL A 244 -7.60 -5.20 2.99
N GLU A 245 -7.14 -4.03 2.51
CA GLU A 245 -8.03 -3.03 1.93
C GLU A 245 -8.70 -3.61 0.66
N TYR A 246 -10.01 -3.39 0.49
CA TYR A 246 -10.74 -3.94 -0.67
C TYR A 246 -11.45 -2.89 -1.54
N ASN A 247 -11.37 -1.60 -1.19
CA ASN A 247 -12.16 -0.57 -1.88
C ASN A 247 -11.72 -0.36 -3.33
N LEU A 248 -10.43 -0.50 -3.60
CA LEU A 248 -9.82 -0.11 -4.87
C LEU A 248 -9.38 -1.30 -5.72
N ILE A 249 -9.58 -2.54 -5.25
CA ILE A 249 -9.25 -3.73 -6.03
C ILE A 249 -10.19 -3.89 -7.23
N PRO A 250 -9.66 -3.93 -8.47
CA PRO A 250 -10.49 -4.12 -9.67
C PRO A 250 -11.27 -5.43 -9.70
N GLU A 251 -10.73 -6.49 -9.09
CA GLU A 251 -11.34 -7.82 -9.02
C GLU A 251 -12.53 -7.88 -8.05
N GLY A 252 -12.61 -6.93 -7.12
CA GLY A 252 -13.68 -6.79 -6.15
C GLY A 252 -13.62 -7.75 -4.95
N LYS A 253 -14.37 -7.38 -3.91
CA LYS A 253 -14.44 -8.10 -2.62
C LYS A 253 -14.67 -9.62 -2.73
N PRO A 254 -15.59 -10.15 -3.57
CA PRO A 254 -15.80 -11.60 -3.66
C PRO A 254 -14.56 -12.35 -4.14
N ALA A 255 -13.85 -11.84 -5.15
CA ALA A 255 -12.65 -12.47 -5.68
C ALA A 255 -11.54 -12.53 -4.62
N LEU A 256 -11.37 -11.45 -3.84
CA LEU A 256 -10.42 -11.41 -2.75
C LEU A 256 -10.73 -12.44 -1.66
N ILE A 257 -12.00 -12.56 -1.25
CA ILE A 257 -12.44 -13.57 -0.27
C ILE A 257 -12.16 -14.99 -0.79
N ASP A 258 -12.50 -15.26 -2.04
CA ASP A 258 -12.31 -16.58 -2.66
C ASP A 258 -10.83 -16.93 -2.78
N LEU A 259 -9.99 -15.96 -3.16
CA LEU A 259 -8.53 -16.12 -3.17
C LEU A 259 -8.03 -16.54 -1.78
N MET A 260 -8.37 -15.78 -0.74
CA MET A 260 -7.89 -16.07 0.62
C MET A 260 -8.41 -17.39 1.18
N LYS A 261 -9.68 -17.74 0.91
CA LYS A 261 -10.24 -19.06 1.25
C LYS A 261 -9.48 -20.19 0.55
N SER A 262 -9.12 -20.01 -0.72
CA SER A 262 -8.32 -21.00 -1.46
C SER A 262 -6.92 -21.23 -0.85
N LYS A 263 -6.42 -20.28 -0.05
CA LYS A 263 -5.16 -20.37 0.69
C LYS A 263 -5.34 -20.86 2.14
N GLY A 264 -6.54 -21.30 2.51
CA GLY A 264 -6.84 -21.85 3.84
C GLY A 264 -7.15 -20.82 4.93
N TYR A 265 -7.45 -19.58 4.55
CA TYR A 265 -7.87 -18.55 5.50
C TYR A 265 -9.38 -18.51 5.68
N ILE A 266 -9.79 -18.17 6.90
CA ILE A 266 -11.15 -17.79 7.21
C ILE A 266 -11.29 -16.29 7.00
N HIS A 267 -12.30 -15.87 6.23
CA HIS A 267 -12.77 -14.48 6.28
C HIS A 267 -13.49 -14.27 7.61
N TYR A 268 -12.85 -13.55 8.52
CA TYR A 268 -13.32 -13.37 9.89
C TYR A 268 -14.42 -12.31 9.99
N MET A 269 -14.16 -11.14 9.40
CA MET A 269 -15.12 -10.05 9.34
C MET A 269 -14.72 -9.02 8.28
N GLU A 270 -15.68 -8.19 7.90
CA GLU A 270 -15.48 -6.95 7.17
C GLU A 270 -15.45 -5.79 8.17
N LEU A 271 -14.37 -5.01 8.14
CA LEU A 271 -14.20 -3.82 8.94
C LEU A 271 -14.53 -2.61 8.06
N ASN A 272 -15.71 -2.03 8.27
CA ASN A 272 -16.18 -0.84 7.55
C ASN A 272 -16.30 0.33 8.51
N ARG A 273 -15.44 1.32 8.31
CA ARG A 273 -15.17 2.40 9.24
C ARG A 273 -14.96 3.70 8.46
N PRO A 274 -14.93 4.88 9.11
CA PRO A 274 -14.83 6.16 8.41
C PRO A 274 -13.60 6.29 7.50
N TYR A 275 -12.50 5.62 7.84
CA TYR A 275 -11.23 5.71 7.11
C TYR A 275 -10.67 4.36 6.69
N SER A 276 -11.42 3.27 6.88
CA SER A 276 -10.95 1.93 6.52
C SER A 276 -12.07 1.03 6.05
N ASN A 277 -11.73 0.26 5.02
CA ASN A 277 -12.58 -0.76 4.42
C ASN A 277 -11.72 -1.99 4.16
N ASP A 278 -11.60 -2.78 5.21
CA ASP A 278 -10.71 -3.94 5.25
C ASP A 278 -11.51 -5.23 5.38
N LEU A 279 -10.96 -6.28 4.80
CA LEU A 279 -11.33 -7.65 5.13
C LEU A 279 -10.29 -8.23 6.09
N ILE A 280 -10.76 -8.75 7.21
CA ILE A 280 -9.91 -9.44 8.17
C ILE A 280 -9.91 -10.92 7.86
N PHE A 281 -8.72 -11.47 7.64
CA PHE A 281 -8.50 -12.89 7.43
C PHE A 281 -7.67 -13.49 8.58
N VAL A 282 -8.00 -14.72 8.96
CA VAL A 282 -7.32 -15.44 10.03
C VAL A 282 -7.08 -16.88 9.60
N LYS A 283 -5.89 -17.39 9.90
CA LYS A 283 -5.55 -18.78 9.62
C LYS A 283 -6.34 -19.72 10.53
N GLN A 284 -6.74 -20.89 10.03
CA GLN A 284 -7.62 -21.83 10.74
C GLN A 284 -7.10 -22.17 12.14
N GLU A 285 -5.80 -22.44 12.31
CA GLU A 285 -5.25 -22.78 13.64
C GLU A 285 -5.26 -21.61 14.62
N VAL A 286 -5.18 -20.37 14.14
CA VAL A 286 -5.25 -19.17 14.99
C VAL A 286 -6.70 -18.98 15.45
N TRP A 287 -7.64 -19.10 14.51
CA TRP A 287 -9.07 -19.06 14.82
C TRP A 287 -9.47 -20.12 15.84
N ASP A 288 -8.94 -21.33 15.70
CA ASP A 288 -9.32 -22.42 16.58
C ASP A 288 -8.85 -22.25 18.02
N ASN A 289 -7.69 -21.63 18.20
CA ASN A 289 -7.07 -21.33 19.50
C ASN A 289 -7.43 -19.95 20.05
N SER A 290 -8.19 -19.15 19.30
CA SER A 290 -8.63 -17.84 19.75
C SER A 290 -9.62 -17.98 20.90
N LYS A 291 -9.47 -17.14 21.93
CA LYS A 291 -10.43 -16.97 23.03
C LYS A 291 -11.62 -16.11 22.63
N VAL A 292 -11.60 -15.58 21.41
CA VAL A 292 -12.72 -14.85 20.85
C VAL A 292 -13.96 -15.75 20.84
N ARG A 293 -15.11 -15.18 21.21
CA ARG A 293 -16.38 -15.90 21.22
C ARG A 293 -16.70 -16.35 19.80
N LYS A 294 -16.43 -17.62 19.46
CA LYS A 294 -16.69 -18.18 18.11
C LYS A 294 -18.13 -18.00 17.63
N ARG A 295 -19.09 -17.83 18.55
CA ARG A 295 -20.51 -17.55 18.28
C ARG A 295 -20.89 -16.07 18.27
N ALA A 296 -19.92 -15.16 18.42
CA ALA A 296 -20.14 -13.73 18.33
C ALA A 296 -19.17 -13.10 17.32
N LEU A 297 -19.58 -11.98 16.74
CA LEU A 297 -18.72 -11.11 15.94
C LEU A 297 -18.44 -9.85 16.75
N PRO A 298 -17.19 -9.37 16.74
CA PRO A 298 -16.87 -8.10 17.36
C PRO A 298 -17.51 -7.00 16.52
N ILE A 299 -18.00 -5.97 17.19
CA ILE A 299 -18.42 -4.73 16.58
C ILE A 299 -17.61 -3.63 17.24
N ILE A 300 -16.96 -2.84 16.40
CA ILE A 300 -16.21 -1.67 16.84
C ILE A 300 -17.06 -0.45 16.55
N ASP A 301 -17.45 0.28 17.59
CA ASP A 301 -18.20 1.53 17.47
C ASP A 301 -17.28 2.69 17.03
N ILE A 302 -17.86 3.83 16.64
CA ILE A 302 -17.11 5.00 16.15
C ILE A 302 -16.05 5.53 17.12
N ASN A 303 -16.11 5.17 18.41
CA ASN A 303 -15.14 5.54 19.43
C ASN A 303 -14.05 4.45 19.64
N ASN A 304 -13.95 3.50 18.70
CA ASN A 304 -13.13 2.31 18.80
C ASN A 304 -13.49 1.40 19.99
N THR A 305 -14.71 1.47 20.53
CA THR A 305 -15.16 0.57 21.61
C THR A 305 -15.62 -0.74 21.01
N MET A 306 -15.07 -1.85 21.52
CA MET A 306 -15.42 -3.19 21.05
C MET A 306 -16.56 -3.79 21.87
N SER A 307 -17.57 -4.29 21.16
CA SER A 307 -18.72 -5.03 21.69
C SER A 307 -18.91 -6.32 20.89
N TRP A 308 -19.85 -7.17 21.28
CA TRP A 308 -20.03 -8.50 20.67
C TRP A 308 -21.50 -8.76 20.33
N ILE A 309 -21.79 -9.11 19.08
CA ILE A 309 -23.13 -9.55 18.64
C ILE A 309 -23.11 -11.03 18.29
N ALA A 310 -24.16 -11.77 18.68
CA ALA A 310 -24.29 -13.19 18.34
C ALA A 310 -24.36 -13.40 16.82
N ARG A 311 -23.58 -14.37 16.30
CA ARG A 311 -23.55 -14.75 14.88
C ARG A 311 -24.91 -15.22 14.36
N SER A 312 -25.73 -15.80 15.21
CA SER A 312 -27.12 -16.20 14.90
C SER A 312 -28.00 -15.03 14.42
N ASN A 313 -27.61 -13.79 14.72
CA ASN A 313 -28.37 -12.60 14.33
C ASN A 313 -28.06 -12.12 12.90
N PHE A 314 -27.11 -12.74 12.21
CA PHE A 314 -26.75 -12.45 10.81
C PHE A 314 -27.14 -13.57 9.84
N GLU A 315 -27.54 -14.74 10.36
CA GLU A 315 -28.02 -15.89 9.57
C GLU A 315 -29.56 -15.97 9.49
N SER A 316 -30.27 -14.94 9.97
CA SER A 316 -31.74 -14.81 9.94
C SER A 316 -32.23 -13.75 8.98
#